data_AF-G0R3U2-F1
#
_entry.id   AF-G0R3U2-F1
#
_cell.length_a   1.000
_cell.length_b   1.000
_cell.length_c   1.000
_cell.angle_alpha   90.00
_cell.angle_beta   90.00
_cell.angle_gamma   90.00
#
_symmetry.space_group_name_H-M   'P 1'
#
loop_
_entity.id
_entity.type
_entity.pdbx_description
1 polymer ?
#
loop_
_entity_poly.entity_id
_entity_poly.type
_entity_poly.pdbx_seq_one_letter_code
_entity_poly.pdbx_strand_id
1 'polypeptide(L)'
;MDYQQENEGNNQVLYGADQDIETVKEDEIQKPQEKMNKEEQQQFQKSCCAILSVEYYQPYFNITSNEIIKRIKCCFVPTKPEFLNIIKQNPDLWGPFWILTTVVFMLYSCGNLSQYIQMICLYGYSMACFVIVTLMNMIPLYYIKVISVIYGLLSSTVFIVINIFGDIKELAPQKKYIILGIIGVFQVGVMLTFLLYFFS
;
A
#
# COMPACT_ATOMS: atom_id res chain seq x y z
N MET A 1 -10.36 107.31 -7.07
CA MET A 1 -9.35 108.01 -6.24
C MET A 1 -10.01 108.28 -4.89
N ASP A 2 -9.19 108.28 -3.84
CA ASP A 2 -9.49 108.56 -2.42
C ASP A 2 -9.73 107.30 -1.56
N TYR A 3 -8.70 106.77 -0.86
CA TYR A 3 -8.15 107.13 0.49
C TYR A 3 -9.18 106.93 1.61
N GLN A 4 -8.97 106.33 2.79
CA GLN A 4 -7.92 105.64 3.56
C GLN A 4 -8.65 104.91 4.72
N GLN A 5 -8.20 103.70 5.14
CA GLN A 5 -7.72 103.31 6.49
C GLN A 5 -8.53 103.84 7.69
N GLU A 6 -8.97 103.02 8.66
CA GLU A 6 -8.08 102.47 9.71
C GLU A 6 -8.80 101.48 10.67
N ASN A 7 -8.13 100.34 10.97
CA ASN A 7 -7.95 99.56 12.22
C ASN A 7 -9.10 99.32 13.22
N GLU A 8 -9.19 98.23 14.00
CA GLU A 8 -8.32 97.09 14.29
C GLU A 8 -9.15 96.06 15.09
N GLY A 9 -8.70 94.81 15.13
CA GLY A 9 -8.92 93.97 16.31
C GLY A 9 -9.72 92.69 16.11
N ASN A 10 -9.00 91.58 16.12
CA ASN A 10 -9.43 90.25 16.58
C ASN A 10 -9.94 89.29 15.48
N ASN A 11 -9.01 88.59 14.83
CA ASN A 11 -8.49 87.34 15.38
C ASN A 11 -7.55 86.70 14.36
N GLN A 12 -6.25 86.83 14.64
CA GLN A 12 -5.21 86.13 13.94
C GLN A 12 -4.96 84.76 14.62
N VAL A 13 -5.08 83.72 13.80
CA VAL A 13 -4.26 82.49 13.79
C VAL A 13 -4.35 81.54 15.00
N LEU A 14 -5.07 80.41 14.82
CA LEU A 14 -4.51 79.08 15.10
C LEU A 14 -5.27 78.00 14.30
N TYR A 15 -4.87 77.83 13.04
CA TYR A 15 -5.15 76.60 12.29
C TYR A 15 -4.07 75.57 12.68
N GLY A 16 -4.50 74.42 13.20
CA GLY A 16 -3.66 73.22 13.32
C GLY A 16 -3.67 72.60 14.71
N ALA A 17 -4.42 71.50 14.88
CA ALA A 17 -4.14 70.34 15.74
C ALA A 17 -5.42 69.61 16.18
N ASP A 18 -6.30 69.17 15.26
CA ASP A 18 -7.46 68.33 15.64
C ASP A 18 -8.01 67.46 14.49
N GLN A 19 -7.15 66.91 13.62
CA GLN A 19 -7.56 65.91 12.61
C GLN A 19 -6.81 64.57 12.68
N ASP A 20 -5.94 64.38 13.68
CA ASP A 20 -5.02 63.23 13.71
C ASP A 20 -5.47 62.11 14.67
N ILE A 21 -6.61 62.29 15.37
CA ILE A 21 -7.08 61.34 16.40
C ILE A 21 -8.22 60.43 15.91
N GLU A 22 -9.00 60.84 14.91
CA GLU A 22 -10.08 60.00 14.35
C GLU A 22 -9.60 59.02 13.28
N THR A 23 -8.55 59.34 12.53
CA THR A 23 -8.00 58.47 11.47
C THR A 23 -7.13 57.32 11.98
N VAL A 24 -6.66 57.37 13.24
CA VAL A 24 -5.82 56.30 13.81
C VAL A 24 -6.66 55.16 14.41
N LYS A 25 -7.97 55.35 14.64
CA LYS A 25 -8.83 54.32 15.27
C LYS A 25 -9.54 53.39 14.29
N GLU A 26 -9.71 53.78 13.03
CA GLU A 26 -10.41 52.96 12.02
C GLU A 26 -9.51 51.86 11.42
N ASP A 27 -8.20 52.14 11.26
CA ASP A 27 -7.25 51.20 10.65
C ASP A 27 -6.84 50.00 11.55
N GLU A 28 -6.98 50.12 12.87
CA GLU A 28 -6.67 49.02 13.81
C GLU A 28 -7.87 48.09 14.07
N ILE A 29 -9.10 48.57 13.92
CA ILE A 29 -10.32 47.78 14.20
C ILE A 29 -10.74 46.94 12.98
N GLN A 30 -10.40 47.37 11.75
CA GLN A 30 -10.77 46.64 10.53
C GLN A 30 -9.85 45.44 10.19
N LYS A 31 -8.57 45.46 10.59
CA LYS A 31 -7.63 44.34 10.32
C LYS A 31 -8.03 42.99 10.94
N PRO A 32 -8.55 42.92 12.18
CA PRO A 32 -9.01 41.66 12.78
C PRO A 32 -10.30 41.10 12.17
N GLN A 33 -11.27 41.96 11.84
CA GLN A 33 -12.58 41.54 11.34
C GLN A 33 -12.55 41.13 9.86
N GLU A 34 -11.69 41.74 9.05
CA GLU A 34 -11.53 41.34 7.65
C GLU A 34 -10.77 39.99 7.51
N LYS A 35 -9.90 39.66 8.48
CA LYS A 35 -9.26 38.34 8.56
C LYS A 35 -10.26 37.25 9.00
N MET A 36 -11.08 37.55 10.00
CA MET A 36 -12.11 36.62 10.52
C MET A 36 -13.15 36.28 9.44
N ASN A 37 -13.59 37.26 8.66
CA ASN A 37 -14.58 37.06 7.60
C ASN A 37 -13.99 36.34 6.36
N LYS A 38 -12.69 36.52 6.07
CA LYS A 38 -11.98 35.76 5.02
C LYS A 38 -11.74 34.29 5.41
N GLU A 39 -11.55 34.01 6.69
CA GLU A 39 -11.39 32.65 7.23
C GLU A 39 -12.73 31.89 7.29
N GLU A 40 -13.82 32.55 7.69
CA GLU A 40 -15.18 31.97 7.71
C GLU A 40 -15.76 31.77 6.30
N GLN A 41 -15.53 32.69 5.36
CA GLN A 41 -16.00 32.53 3.97
C GLN A 41 -15.23 31.44 3.20
N GLN A 42 -13.97 31.18 3.54
CA GLN A 42 -13.23 30.04 2.98
C GLN A 42 -13.70 28.69 3.53
N GLN A 43 -14.37 28.63 4.68
CA GLN A 43 -14.87 27.38 5.26
C GLN A 43 -16.18 26.89 4.60
N PHE A 44 -17.08 27.78 4.21
CA PHE A 44 -18.40 27.39 3.69
C PHE A 44 -18.37 26.96 2.21
N GLN A 45 -17.64 27.66 1.34
CA GLN A 45 -17.58 27.33 -0.09
C GLN A 45 -16.77 26.05 -0.38
N LYS A 46 -15.90 25.65 0.55
CA LYS A 46 -15.21 24.35 0.49
C LYS A 46 -16.17 23.17 0.68
N SER A 47 -17.33 23.35 1.32
CA SER A 47 -18.14 22.24 1.86
C SER A 47 -18.71 21.22 0.86
N CYS A 48 -18.84 21.51 -0.44
CA CYS A 48 -19.40 20.54 -1.40
C CYS A 48 -18.33 19.70 -2.13
N CYS A 49 -17.12 20.27 -2.32
CA CYS A 49 -15.98 19.56 -2.93
C CYS A 49 -14.84 19.28 -1.93
N ALA A 50 -14.97 19.68 -0.66
CA ALA A 50 -13.93 19.55 0.37
C ALA A 50 -13.55 18.11 0.65
N ILE A 51 -14.51 17.17 0.58
CA ILE A 51 -14.29 15.75 0.92
C ILE A 51 -13.29 15.09 -0.03
N LEU A 52 -13.06 15.64 -1.23
CA LEU A 52 -12.01 15.19 -2.16
C LEU A 52 -10.89 16.22 -2.34
N SER A 53 -10.96 17.36 -1.63
CA SER A 53 -9.93 18.39 -1.71
C SER A 53 -8.71 17.99 -0.88
N VAL A 54 -7.52 18.11 -1.49
CA VAL A 54 -6.25 17.84 -0.79
C VAL A 54 -6.10 18.72 0.44
N GLU A 55 -6.56 19.97 0.37
CA GLU A 55 -6.51 20.97 1.46
C GLU A 55 -7.26 20.54 2.72
N TYR A 56 -8.36 19.79 2.60
CA TYR A 56 -9.09 19.26 3.75
C TYR A 56 -8.26 18.21 4.52
N TYR A 57 -7.46 17.41 3.81
CA TYR A 57 -6.68 16.35 4.42
C TYR A 57 -5.26 16.76 4.87
N GLN A 58 -4.73 17.88 4.35
CA GLN A 58 -3.40 18.41 4.69
C GLN A 58 -3.04 18.38 6.21
N PRO A 59 -3.89 18.87 7.14
CA PRO A 59 -3.53 18.93 8.55
C PRO A 59 -3.33 17.55 9.19
N TYR A 60 -3.99 16.50 8.67
CA TYR A 60 -3.89 15.14 9.21
C TYR A 60 -2.62 14.40 8.76
N PHE A 61 -1.87 14.95 7.80
CA PHE A 61 -0.61 14.38 7.31
C PHE A 61 0.63 15.04 7.92
N ASN A 62 0.48 16.15 8.65
CA ASN A 62 1.58 16.93 9.24
C ASN A 62 1.92 16.44 10.66
N ILE A 63 2.62 15.31 10.76
CA ILE A 63 2.96 14.67 12.04
C ILE A 63 4.48 14.63 12.22
N THR A 64 4.95 14.81 13.45
CA THR A 64 6.39 14.80 13.79
C THR A 64 6.85 13.41 14.29
N SER A 65 8.12 13.05 14.10
CA SER A 65 8.70 11.76 14.52
C SER A 65 8.45 11.37 15.99
N ASN A 66 8.44 12.35 16.89
CA ASN A 66 8.19 12.13 18.32
C ASN A 66 6.76 11.67 18.61
N GLU A 67 5.80 12.16 17.82
CA GLU A 67 4.39 11.78 17.96
C GLU A 67 4.17 10.34 17.51
N ILE A 68 4.85 9.91 16.44
CA ILE A 68 4.82 8.52 15.95
C ILE A 68 5.35 7.57 17.03
N ILE A 69 6.50 7.88 17.64
CA ILE A 69 7.09 7.03 18.70
C ILE A 69 6.16 6.94 19.91
N LYS A 70 5.52 8.05 20.31
CA LYS A 70 4.55 8.06 21.42
C LYS A 70 3.35 7.17 21.11
N ARG A 71 2.80 7.26 19.90
CA ARG A 71 1.67 6.44 19.43
C ARG A 71 2.04 4.95 19.38
N ILE A 72 3.20 4.60 18.81
CA ILE A 72 3.69 3.20 18.75
C ILE A 72 3.85 2.60 20.15
N LYS A 73 4.44 3.34 21.10
CA LYS A 73 4.59 2.89 22.49
C LYS A 73 3.24 2.67 23.17
N CYS A 74 2.26 3.53 22.91
CA CYS A 74 0.91 3.36 23.43
C CYS A 74 0.13 2.22 22.74
N CYS A 75 0.36 1.95 21.45
CA CYS A 75 -0.22 0.79 20.74
C CYS A 75 0.24 -0.54 21.35
N PHE A 76 1.43 -0.59 21.95
CA PHE A 76 1.95 -1.79 22.61
C PHE A 76 1.29 -2.09 23.96
N VAL A 77 0.57 -1.12 24.55
CA VAL A 77 -0.16 -1.27 25.82
C VAL A 77 -1.57 -0.64 25.67
N PRO A 78 -2.54 -1.39 25.10
CA PRO A 78 -3.85 -0.85 24.72
C PRO A 78 -4.79 -0.55 25.91
N THR A 79 -4.41 -0.90 27.13
CA THR A 79 -5.29 -0.92 28.31
C THR A 79 -5.44 0.45 28.99
N LYS A 80 -4.65 1.46 28.61
CA LYS A 80 -4.68 2.78 29.27
C LYS A 80 -5.59 3.77 28.51
N PRO A 81 -6.44 4.56 29.21
CA PRO A 81 -7.29 5.57 28.57
C PRO A 81 -6.49 6.72 27.94
N GLU A 82 -5.22 6.86 28.33
CA GLU A 82 -4.27 7.84 27.81
C GLU A 82 -4.09 7.73 26.28
N PHE A 83 -4.17 6.52 25.72
CA PHE A 83 -4.09 6.28 24.27
C PHE A 83 -5.21 6.96 23.49
N LEU A 84 -6.46 6.85 23.97
CA LEU A 84 -7.61 7.43 23.28
C LEU A 84 -7.57 8.96 23.32
N ASN A 85 -7.09 9.54 24.42
CA ASN A 85 -6.93 11.00 24.53
C ASN A 85 -5.84 11.52 23.57
N ILE A 86 -4.75 10.77 23.39
CA ILE A 86 -3.69 11.12 22.44
C ILE A 86 -4.17 11.07 20.98
N ILE A 87 -5.00 10.08 20.61
CA ILE A 87 -5.52 9.93 19.24
C ILE A 87 -6.61 10.95 18.93
N LYS A 88 -7.51 11.22 19.89
CA LYS A 88 -8.58 12.21 19.70
C LYS A 88 -8.05 13.62 19.52
N GLN A 89 -6.90 13.93 20.13
CA GLN A 89 -6.31 15.26 20.07
C GLN A 89 -5.74 15.57 18.68
N ASN A 90 -5.06 14.61 18.02
CA ASN A 90 -4.46 14.78 16.70
C ASN A 90 -4.60 13.47 15.87
N PRO A 91 -5.73 13.21 15.20
CA PRO A 91 -5.92 11.98 14.42
C PRO A 91 -4.96 11.95 13.20
N ASP A 92 -4.26 10.83 12.99
CA ASP A 92 -3.35 10.65 11.85
C ASP A 92 -3.97 9.81 10.73
N LEU A 93 -3.66 10.18 9.49
CA LEU A 93 -4.03 9.43 8.28
C LEU A 93 -2.91 8.53 7.76
N TRP A 94 -1.64 8.78 8.16
CA TRP A 94 -0.49 7.95 7.76
C TRP A 94 -0.64 6.51 8.26
N GLY A 95 -1.03 6.27 9.52
CA GLY A 95 -1.16 4.91 10.06
C GLY A 95 -2.16 4.05 9.28
N PRO A 96 -3.46 4.42 9.23
CA PRO A 96 -4.47 3.66 8.50
C PRO A 96 -4.13 3.49 7.00
N PHE A 97 -3.62 4.53 6.34
CA PHE A 97 -3.27 4.47 4.91
C PHE A 97 -2.14 3.44 4.63
N TRP A 98 -1.05 3.46 5.40
CA TRP A 98 0.05 2.52 5.20
C TRP A 98 -0.26 1.10 5.65
N ILE A 99 -1.04 0.94 6.72
CA ILE A 99 -1.50 -0.39 7.16
C ILE A 99 -2.39 -1.02 6.08
N LEU A 100 -3.33 -0.27 5.51
CA LEU A 100 -4.21 -0.79 4.45
C LEU A 100 -3.43 -1.16 3.19
N THR A 101 -2.54 -0.29 2.72
CA THR A 101 -1.76 -0.55 1.49
C THR A 101 -0.83 -1.76 1.65
N THR A 102 -0.15 -1.87 2.80
CA THR A 102 0.73 -3.03 3.08
C THR A 102 -0.06 -4.33 3.21
N VAL A 103 -1.24 -4.31 3.83
CA VAL A 103 -2.11 -5.50 3.92
C VAL A 103 -2.63 -5.91 2.53
N VAL A 104 -3.12 -4.96 1.72
CA VAL A 104 -3.57 -5.26 0.36
C VAL A 104 -2.43 -5.83 -0.49
N PHE A 105 -1.25 -5.23 -0.41
CA PHE A 105 -0.05 -5.72 -1.09
C PHE A 105 0.36 -7.12 -0.62
N MET A 106 0.38 -7.36 0.69
CA MET A 106 0.67 -8.67 1.29
C MET A 106 -0.34 -9.72 0.85
N LEU A 107 -1.63 -9.44 0.92
CA LEU A 107 -2.69 -10.37 0.52
C LEU A 107 -2.59 -10.70 -0.97
N TYR A 108 -2.35 -9.70 -1.81
CA TYR A 108 -2.14 -9.91 -3.24
C TYR A 108 -0.91 -10.78 -3.51
N SER A 109 0.23 -10.45 -2.89
CA SER A 109 1.48 -11.20 -3.08
C SER A 109 1.38 -12.62 -2.55
N CYS A 110 0.78 -12.81 -1.37
CA CYS A 110 0.58 -14.12 -0.74
C CYS A 110 -0.41 -14.98 -1.53
N GLY A 111 -1.48 -14.39 -2.09
CA GLY A 111 -2.41 -15.08 -2.96
C GLY A 111 -1.74 -15.66 -4.19
N ASN A 112 -0.89 -14.87 -4.87
CA ASN A 112 -0.10 -15.35 -6.00
C ASN A 112 0.93 -16.41 -5.58
N LEU A 113 1.66 -16.17 -4.49
CA LEU A 113 2.68 -17.09 -3.99
C LEU A 113 2.09 -18.46 -3.61
N SER A 114 0.90 -18.48 -2.99
CA SER A 114 0.19 -19.71 -2.62
C SER A 114 -0.05 -20.61 -3.83
N GLN A 115 -0.45 -20.03 -4.96
CA GLN A 115 -0.65 -20.78 -6.21
C GLN A 115 0.67 -21.40 -6.72
N TYR A 116 1.77 -20.64 -6.70
CA TYR A 116 3.09 -21.18 -7.10
C TYR A 116 3.57 -22.29 -6.17
N ILE A 117 3.42 -22.10 -4.85
CA ILE A 117 3.80 -23.12 -3.86
C ILE A 117 2.95 -24.38 -4.05
N GLN A 118 1.64 -24.24 -4.30
CA GLN A 118 0.77 -25.39 -4.55
C GLN A 118 1.24 -26.20 -5.77
N MET A 119 1.61 -25.54 -6.87
CA MET A 119 2.14 -26.20 -8.07
C MET A 119 3.46 -26.92 -7.81
N ILE A 120 4.37 -26.28 -7.07
CA ILE A 120 5.66 -26.87 -6.68
C ILE A 120 5.46 -28.07 -5.73
N CYS A 121 4.56 -27.95 -4.75
CA CYS A 121 4.23 -29.03 -3.83
C CYS A 121 3.61 -30.22 -4.57
N LEU A 122 2.65 -29.96 -5.47
CA LEU A 122 2.06 -30.99 -6.32
C LEU A 122 3.12 -31.75 -7.13
N TYR A 123 4.08 -31.01 -7.68
CA TYR A 123 5.22 -31.59 -8.37
C TYR A 123 6.07 -32.46 -7.42
N GLY A 124 6.38 -31.97 -6.22
CA GLY A 124 7.08 -32.74 -5.19
C GLY A 124 6.37 -34.04 -4.79
N TYR A 125 5.03 -34.00 -4.62
CA TYR A 125 4.24 -35.21 -4.35
C TYR A 125 4.31 -36.22 -5.50
N SER A 126 4.29 -35.75 -6.74
CA SER A 126 4.42 -36.61 -7.91
C SER A 126 5.79 -37.29 -8.02
N MET A 127 6.81 -36.74 -7.36
CA MET A 127 8.16 -37.30 -7.30
C MET A 127 8.34 -38.30 -6.14
N ALA A 128 7.44 -38.33 -5.16
CA ALA A 128 7.56 -39.25 -4.03
C ALA A 128 7.51 -40.73 -4.44
N CYS A 129 6.83 -41.06 -5.54
CA CYS A 129 6.83 -42.43 -6.07
C CYS A 129 8.22 -42.91 -6.50
N PHE A 130 9.11 -41.99 -6.89
CA PHE A 130 10.49 -42.35 -7.23
C PHE A 130 11.26 -42.88 -6.04
N VAL A 131 10.96 -42.46 -4.81
CA VAL A 131 11.61 -42.99 -3.60
C VAL A 131 11.39 -44.51 -3.52
N ILE A 132 10.17 -44.98 -3.76
CA ILE A 132 9.84 -46.42 -3.75
C ILE A 132 10.54 -47.13 -4.93
N VAL A 133 10.57 -46.50 -6.10
CA VAL A 133 11.29 -47.03 -7.28
C VAL A 133 12.78 -47.18 -7.00
N THR A 134 13.41 -46.23 -6.28
CA THR A 134 14.83 -46.31 -5.91
C THR A 134 15.13 -47.49 -4.99
N LEU A 135 14.26 -47.74 -4.00
CA LEU A 135 14.40 -48.88 -3.10
C LEU A 135 14.26 -50.21 -3.83
N MET A 136 13.32 -50.30 -4.78
CA MET A 136 13.14 -51.49 -5.60
C MET A 136 14.37 -51.78 -6.48
N ASN A 137 15.06 -50.74 -6.95
CA ASN A 137 16.25 -50.86 -7.80
C ASN A 137 17.51 -51.32 -7.06
N MET A 138 17.46 -51.52 -5.73
CA MET A 138 18.59 -52.08 -4.97
C MET A 138 18.86 -53.55 -5.29
N ILE A 139 17.89 -54.26 -5.88
CA ILE A 139 18.05 -55.63 -6.35
C ILE A 139 18.52 -55.62 -7.82
N PRO A 140 19.71 -56.14 -8.15
CA PRO A 140 20.30 -56.04 -9.49
C PRO A 140 19.72 -57.07 -10.49
N LEU A 141 18.39 -57.19 -10.57
CA LEU A 141 17.70 -58.03 -11.55
C LEU A 141 17.17 -57.18 -12.71
N TYR A 142 17.58 -57.53 -13.95
CA TYR A 142 17.24 -56.79 -15.17
C TYR A 142 15.73 -56.51 -15.32
N TYR A 143 14.90 -57.53 -15.10
CA TYR A 143 13.45 -57.42 -15.29
C TYR A 143 12.77 -56.51 -14.27
N ILE A 144 13.13 -56.60 -12.99
CA ILE A 144 12.52 -55.77 -11.92
C ILE A 144 12.79 -54.30 -12.19
N LYS A 145 14.04 -53.99 -12.53
CA LYS A 145 14.51 -52.66 -12.90
C LYS A 145 13.73 -52.03 -14.05
N VAL A 146 13.53 -52.76 -15.15
CA VAL A 146 12.78 -52.24 -16.31
C VAL A 146 11.32 -51.97 -15.92
N ILE A 147 10.69 -52.89 -15.17
CA ILE A 147 9.30 -52.73 -14.71
C ILE A 147 9.17 -51.54 -13.75
N SER A 148 10.12 -51.35 -12.84
CA SER A 148 10.12 -50.24 -11.88
C SER A 148 10.31 -48.88 -12.53
N VAL A 149 11.18 -48.77 -13.54
CA VAL A 149 11.35 -47.53 -14.32
C VAL A 149 10.06 -47.18 -15.06
N ILE A 150 9.41 -48.16 -15.71
CA ILE A 150 8.14 -47.94 -16.41
C ILE A 150 7.05 -47.50 -15.41
N TYR A 151 6.96 -48.17 -14.25
CA TYR A 151 5.99 -47.84 -13.21
C TYR A 151 6.17 -46.41 -12.66
N GLY A 152 7.41 -45.98 -12.39
CA GLY A 152 7.70 -44.62 -11.94
C GLY A 152 7.30 -43.57 -12.98
N LEU A 153 7.55 -43.85 -14.26
CA LEU A 153 7.27 -42.90 -15.35
C LEU A 153 5.76 -42.74 -15.54
N LEU A 154 5.03 -43.86 -15.54
CA LEU A 154 3.58 -43.87 -15.69
C LEU A 154 2.87 -43.24 -14.49
N SER A 155 3.18 -43.67 -13.27
CA SER A 155 2.51 -43.20 -12.06
C SER A 155 2.65 -41.68 -11.87
N SER A 156 3.85 -41.16 -12.08
CA SER A 156 4.13 -39.73 -11.93
C SER A 156 3.48 -38.90 -13.05
N THR A 157 3.54 -39.38 -14.31
CA THR A 157 2.89 -38.69 -15.45
C THR A 157 1.37 -38.66 -15.28
N VAL A 158 0.75 -39.78 -14.90
CA VAL A 158 -0.71 -39.86 -14.69
C VAL A 158 -1.15 -38.94 -13.56
N PHE A 159 -0.40 -38.89 -12.45
CA PHE A 159 -0.73 -38.03 -11.32
C PHE A 159 -0.70 -36.53 -11.68
N ILE A 160 0.34 -36.08 -12.38
CA ILE A 160 0.45 -34.68 -12.81
C ILE A 160 -0.69 -34.32 -13.78
N VAL A 161 -0.97 -35.19 -14.75
CA VAL A 161 -2.02 -34.93 -15.75
C VAL A 161 -3.40 -34.82 -15.09
N ILE A 162 -3.70 -35.68 -14.11
CA ILE A 162 -4.98 -35.62 -13.38
C ILE A 162 -5.09 -34.32 -12.57
N ASN A 163 -4.03 -33.90 -11.89
CA ASN A 163 -4.08 -32.74 -11.02
C ASN A 163 -4.09 -31.40 -11.76
N ILE A 164 -3.42 -31.30 -12.92
CA ILE A 164 -3.41 -30.08 -13.75
C ILE A 164 -4.56 -30.10 -14.79
N PHE A 165 -5.39 -31.14 -14.81
CA PHE A 165 -6.49 -31.26 -15.78
C PHE A 165 -7.48 -30.09 -15.72
N GLY A 166 -7.69 -29.53 -14.52
CA GLY A 166 -8.52 -28.34 -14.30
C GLY A 166 -7.94 -27.10 -14.99
N ASP A 167 -6.69 -26.77 -14.66
CA ASP A 167 -6.02 -25.55 -15.15
C ASP A 167 -5.71 -25.63 -16.66
N ILE A 168 -5.44 -26.83 -17.18
CA ILE A 168 -5.14 -27.06 -18.59
C ILE A 168 -6.37 -26.83 -19.49
N LYS A 169 -7.59 -27.01 -18.97
CA LYS A 169 -8.82 -26.82 -19.75
C LYS A 169 -9.11 -25.36 -20.06
N GLU A 170 -8.73 -24.46 -19.16
CA GLU A 170 -8.98 -23.03 -19.29
C GLU A 170 -7.95 -22.35 -20.19
N LEU A 171 -6.81 -22.98 -20.41
CA LEU A 171 -5.69 -22.40 -21.14
C LEU A 171 -5.82 -22.55 -22.66
N ALA A 172 -5.36 -21.53 -23.39
CA ALA A 172 -5.30 -21.56 -24.85
C ALA A 172 -4.51 -22.79 -25.36
N PRO A 173 -4.92 -23.41 -26.50
CA PRO A 173 -4.38 -24.69 -26.96
C PRO A 173 -2.85 -24.64 -27.15
N GLN A 174 -2.32 -23.54 -27.67
CA GLN A 174 -0.88 -23.29 -27.82
C GLN A 174 -0.10 -23.36 -26.50
N LYS A 175 -0.62 -22.76 -25.42
CA LYS A 175 0.05 -22.72 -24.11
C LYS A 175 -0.04 -24.08 -23.41
N LYS A 176 -1.15 -24.81 -23.61
CA LYS A 176 -1.35 -26.17 -23.08
C LYS A 176 -0.25 -27.13 -23.56
N TYR A 177 0.02 -27.18 -24.86
CA TYR A 177 1.05 -28.09 -25.39
C TYR A 177 2.47 -27.72 -24.93
N ILE A 178 2.76 -26.42 -24.78
CA ILE A 178 4.05 -25.96 -24.24
C ILE A 178 4.24 -26.46 -22.80
N ILE A 179 3.24 -26.29 -21.93
CA ILE A 179 3.33 -26.72 -20.52
C ILE A 179 3.47 -28.25 -20.42
N LEU A 180 2.66 -29.00 -21.16
CA LEU A 180 2.78 -30.47 -21.22
C LEU A 180 4.15 -30.92 -21.74
N GLY A 181 4.70 -30.22 -22.73
CA GLY A 181 6.03 -30.48 -23.26
C GLY A 181 7.13 -30.27 -22.22
N ILE A 182 7.11 -29.15 -21.49
CA ILE A 182 8.11 -28.85 -20.44
C ILE A 182 8.06 -29.90 -19.34
N ILE A 183 6.86 -30.26 -18.86
CA ILE A 183 6.68 -31.29 -17.84
C ILE A 183 7.24 -32.64 -18.34
N GLY A 184 6.90 -33.03 -19.57
CA GLY A 184 7.37 -34.28 -20.16
C GLY A 184 8.90 -34.33 -20.32
N VAL A 185 9.51 -33.23 -20.78
CA VAL A 185 10.98 -33.13 -20.93
C VAL A 185 11.67 -33.25 -19.58
N PHE A 186 11.20 -32.53 -18.55
CA PHE A 186 11.77 -32.60 -17.22
C PHE A 186 11.62 -34.02 -16.62
N GLN A 187 10.46 -34.65 -16.82
CA GLN A 187 10.20 -36.01 -16.35
C GLN A 187 11.15 -37.05 -16.98
N VAL A 188 11.34 -36.96 -18.30
CA VAL A 188 12.28 -37.82 -19.04
C VAL A 188 13.72 -37.55 -18.60
N GLY A 189 14.09 -36.29 -18.35
CA GLY A 189 15.41 -35.91 -17.85
C GLY A 189 15.75 -36.54 -16.50
N VAL A 190 14.80 -36.53 -15.56
CA VAL A 190 14.97 -37.19 -14.25
C VAL A 190 15.10 -38.70 -14.43
N MET A 191 14.29 -39.31 -15.29
CA MET A 191 14.39 -40.75 -15.60
C MET A 191 15.71 -41.14 -16.25
N LEU A 192 16.23 -40.31 -17.16
CA LEU A 192 17.52 -40.51 -17.80
C LEU A 192 18.66 -40.39 -16.80
N THR A 193 18.58 -39.42 -15.88
CA THR A 193 19.54 -39.29 -14.78
C THR A 193 19.52 -40.52 -13.88
N PHE A 194 18.35 -41.04 -13.54
CA PHE A 194 18.20 -42.30 -12.81
C PHE A 194 18.80 -43.49 -13.56
N LEU A 195 18.55 -43.57 -14.87
CA LEU A 195 19.09 -44.62 -15.72
C LEU A 195 20.62 -44.60 -15.78
N LEU A 196 21.23 -43.42 -15.84
CA LEU A 196 22.69 -43.27 -15.92
C LEU A 196 23.37 -43.42 -14.55
N TYR A 197 22.75 -42.92 -13.47
CA TYR A 197 23.39 -42.89 -12.15
C TYR A 197 23.32 -44.23 -11.40
N PHE A 198 22.16 -44.90 -11.41
CA PHE A 198 21.98 -46.16 -10.67
C PHE A 198 22.36 -47.41 -11.47
N PHE A 199 22.60 -47.25 -12.78
CA PHE A 199 22.83 -48.39 -13.68
C PHE A 199 24.02 -48.26 -14.61
N SER A 200 24.80 -47.18 -14.48
CA SER A 200 26.23 -47.26 -14.81
C SER A 200 26.95 -48.12 -13.77
#